data_AF-A0A812IMG3-F1
#
_entry.id   AF-A0A812IMG3-F1
#
_cell.length_a   1.000
_cell.length_b   1.000
_cell.length_c   1.000
_cell.angle_alpha   90.00
_cell.angle_beta   90.00
_cell.angle_gamma   90.00
#
_symmetry.space_group_name_H-M   'P 1'
#
loop_
_entity.id
_entity.type
_entity.pdbx_description
1 polymer ?
#
loop_
_entity_poly.entity_id
_entity_poly.type
_entity_poly.pdbx_seq_one_letter_code
_entity_poly.pdbx_strand_id
1 'polypeptide(L)'
;MRADIVIENLRDLLECCCDVDASVRKAAHHIVTNYVRGGLPWVQQVIAEAMLGRMENLWVDEISQPALVQLWRCSKHLEDVVRALDKPQRQRWVSLLVRVLLSRQPCLDPKILISDLKLLWRADDDPRRSYAEAEQQLRAYMKSASKDRQGDVVRLLCC
;
A
#
# COMPACT_ATOMS: atom_id res chain seq x y z
N MET A 1 -26.51 -1.02 16.81
CA MET A 1 -26.28 0.08 17.78
C MET A 1 -24.85 0.21 18.30
N ARG A 2 -24.08 -0.85 18.60
CA ARG A 2 -22.66 -0.70 19.02
C ARG A 2 -21.64 -0.70 17.87
N ALA A 3 -21.91 -1.41 16.77
CA ALA A 3 -21.03 -1.44 15.60
C ALA A 3 -21.07 -0.10 14.83
N ASP A 4 -22.24 0.53 14.76
CA ASP A 4 -22.48 1.75 13.98
C ASP A 4 -21.64 2.93 14.51
N ILE A 5 -21.60 3.11 15.83
CA ILE A 5 -20.78 4.15 16.50
C ILE A 5 -19.28 3.91 16.23
N VAL A 6 -18.83 2.65 16.23
CA VAL A 6 -17.43 2.33 15.95
C VAL A 6 -17.09 2.62 14.49
N ILE A 7 -18.01 2.35 13.56
CA ILE A 7 -17.83 2.64 12.13
C ILE A 7 -17.77 4.15 11.87
N GLU A 8 -18.66 4.93 12.49
CA GLU A 8 -18.67 6.39 12.38
C GLU A 8 -17.37 7.00 12.92
N ASN A 9 -16.99 6.67 14.16
CA ASN A 9 -15.74 7.15 14.74
C ASN A 9 -14.50 6.75 13.92
N LEU A 10 -14.51 5.54 13.35
CA LEU A 10 -13.44 5.07 12.50
C LEU A 10 -13.39 5.86 11.19
N ARG A 11 -14.54 6.18 10.59
CA ARG A 11 -14.61 7.00 9.39
C ARG A 11 -14.05 8.40 9.65
N ASP A 12 -14.48 9.06 10.72
CA ASP A 12 -14.00 10.39 11.11
C ASP A 12 -12.47 10.38 11.33
N LEU A 13 -11.96 9.35 12.01
CA LEU A 13 -10.51 9.18 12.20
C LEU A 13 -9.76 9.00 10.87
N LEU A 14 -10.33 8.25 9.93
CA LEU A 14 -9.74 8.02 8.61
C LEU A 14 -9.77 9.31 7.78
N GLU A 15 -10.80 10.14 7.91
CA GLU A 15 -10.86 11.48 7.31
C GLU A 15 -9.78 12.40 7.90
N CYS A 16 -9.53 12.36 9.21
CA CYS A 16 -8.43 13.11 9.84
C CYS A 16 -7.05 12.69 9.32
N CYS A 17 -6.89 11.49 8.75
CA CYS A 17 -5.64 11.13 8.09
C CYS A 17 -5.36 12.04 6.88
N CYS A 18 -6.40 12.62 6.26
CA CYS A 18 -6.36 13.53 5.12
C CYS A 18 -6.38 15.03 5.48
N ASP A 19 -6.43 15.36 6.77
CA ASP A 19 -6.53 16.76 7.24
C ASP A 19 -5.46 17.67 6.64
N VAL A 20 -5.68 18.97 6.48
CA VAL A 20 -4.67 19.91 5.97
C VAL A 20 -3.55 20.16 6.99
N ASP A 21 -3.83 20.00 8.28
CA ASP A 21 -2.88 20.11 9.38
C ASP A 21 -2.03 18.83 9.51
N ALA A 22 -0.70 18.99 9.38
CA ALA A 22 0.24 17.87 9.43
C ALA A 22 0.27 17.17 10.81
N SER A 23 0.00 17.90 11.88
CA SER A 23 -0.06 17.40 13.26
C SER A 23 -1.31 16.54 13.47
N VAL A 24 -2.47 17.02 12.99
CA VAL A 24 -3.72 16.25 13.01
C VAL A 24 -3.56 14.96 12.21
N ARG A 25 -3.07 15.04 10.95
CA ARG A 25 -2.78 13.84 10.14
C ARG A 25 -1.85 12.86 10.85
N LYS A 26 -0.78 13.36 11.47
CA LYS A 26 0.20 12.52 12.17
C LYS A 26 -0.43 11.81 13.37
N ALA A 27 -1.23 12.52 14.17
CA ALA A 27 -1.95 11.95 15.29
C ALA A 27 -2.96 10.90 14.83
N ALA A 28 -3.73 11.19 13.77
CA ALA A 28 -4.69 10.25 13.20
C ALA A 28 -4.02 8.94 12.77
N HIS A 29 -2.92 9.01 12.00
CA HIS A 29 -2.17 7.81 11.61
C HIS A 29 -1.60 7.03 12.80
N HIS A 30 -1.20 7.72 13.88
CA HIS A 30 -0.75 7.04 15.09
C HIS A 30 -1.88 6.25 15.75
N ILE A 31 -3.08 6.82 15.85
CA ILE A 31 -4.25 6.14 16.39
C ILE A 31 -4.66 4.96 15.49
N VAL A 32 -4.69 5.15 14.17
CA VAL A 32 -4.99 4.09 13.20
C VAL A 32 -4.06 2.89 13.39
N THR A 33 -2.77 3.11 13.63
CA THR A 33 -1.79 2.02 13.89
C THR A 33 -2.26 1.09 15.03
N ASN A 34 -2.86 1.65 16.09
CA ASN A 34 -3.35 0.85 17.21
C ASN A 34 -4.57 -0.01 16.82
N TYR A 35 -5.48 0.54 16.01
CA TYR A 35 -6.65 -0.19 15.51
C TYR A 35 -6.26 -1.27 14.49
N VAL A 36 -5.25 -1.03 13.65
CA VAL A 36 -4.75 -2.01 12.69
C VAL A 36 -4.16 -3.23 13.41
N ARG A 37 -3.36 -3.02 14.47
CA ARG A 37 -2.65 -4.09 15.18
C ARG A 37 -3.50 -4.86 16.19
N GLY A 38 -4.43 -4.19 16.87
CA GLY A 38 -5.27 -4.78 17.91
C GLY A 38 -6.75 -4.95 17.53
N GLY A 39 -7.15 -4.46 16.35
CA GLY A 39 -8.55 -4.46 15.92
C GLY A 39 -9.04 -5.79 15.41
N LEU A 40 -10.37 -5.94 15.41
CA LEU A 40 -11.04 -7.09 14.80
C LEU A 40 -10.87 -7.08 13.27
N PRO A 41 -10.96 -8.24 12.59
CA PRO A 41 -10.76 -8.32 11.14
C PRO A 41 -11.61 -7.34 10.32
N TRP A 42 -12.85 -7.07 10.74
CA TRP A 42 -13.72 -6.12 10.03
C TRP A 42 -13.23 -4.66 10.16
N VAL A 43 -12.57 -4.30 11.27
CA VAL A 43 -11.95 -2.97 11.44
C VAL A 43 -10.74 -2.85 10.52
N GLN A 44 -9.90 -3.90 10.47
CA GLN A 44 -8.73 -3.97 9.60
C GLN A 44 -9.13 -3.82 8.12
N GLN A 45 -10.25 -4.43 7.74
CA GLN A 45 -10.85 -4.31 6.40
C GLN A 45 -11.28 -2.89 6.05
N VAL A 46 -11.99 -2.21 6.95
CA VAL A 46 -12.41 -0.81 6.74
C VAL A 46 -11.19 0.11 6.60
N ILE A 47 -10.17 -0.10 7.44
CA ILE A 47 -8.93 0.68 7.37
C ILE A 47 -8.20 0.40 6.05
N ALA A 48 -8.06 -0.87 5.67
CA ALA A 48 -7.40 -1.27 4.43
C ALA A 48 -8.04 -0.61 3.21
N GLU A 49 -9.37 -0.66 3.12
CA GLU A 49 -10.12 -0.05 2.02
C GLU A 49 -9.89 1.45 1.94
N ALA A 50 -9.95 2.14 3.09
CA ALA A 50 -9.71 3.58 3.15
C ALA A 50 -8.25 3.96 2.80
N MET A 51 -7.27 3.19 3.27
CA MET A 51 -5.85 3.43 2.95
C MET A 51 -5.56 3.20 1.46
N LEU A 52 -6.14 2.15 0.85
CA LEU A 52 -6.01 1.87 -0.58
C LEU A 52 -6.65 2.97 -1.43
N GLY A 53 -7.91 3.33 -1.16
CA GLY A 53 -8.58 4.42 -1.87
C GLY A 53 -7.82 5.74 -1.74
N ARG A 54 -7.19 5.98 -0.60
CA ARG A 54 -6.34 7.15 -0.40
C ARG A 54 -5.04 7.09 -1.22
N MET A 55 -4.36 5.95 -1.25
CA MET A 55 -3.17 5.79 -2.09
C MET A 55 -3.49 6.02 -3.56
N GLU A 56 -4.65 5.54 -4.03
CA GLU A 56 -5.15 5.77 -5.39
C GLU A 56 -5.38 7.26 -5.67
N ASN A 57 -5.99 7.99 -4.74
CA ASN A 57 -6.25 9.43 -4.89
C ASN A 57 -4.98 10.28 -4.81
N LEU A 58 -4.00 9.86 -4.00
CA LEU A 58 -2.71 10.55 -3.89
C LEU A 58 -1.81 10.28 -5.09
N TRP A 59 -2.05 9.18 -5.80
CA TRP A 59 -1.26 8.81 -6.95
C TRP A 59 -1.64 9.64 -8.17
N VAL A 60 -0.75 10.55 -8.55
CA VAL A 60 -0.77 11.31 -9.80
C VAL A 60 0.60 11.20 -10.46
N ASP A 61 0.68 11.37 -11.79
CA ASP A 61 1.91 11.15 -12.56
C ASP A 61 3.09 12.01 -12.07
N GLU A 62 2.80 13.16 -11.46
CA GLU A 62 3.76 14.04 -10.77
C GLU A 62 3.44 14.17 -9.28
N ILE A 63 3.74 13.14 -8.50
CA ILE A 63 3.48 13.14 -7.06
C ILE A 63 4.42 14.11 -6.31
N SER A 64 3.86 14.98 -5.49
CA SER A 64 4.65 15.87 -4.63
C SER A 64 5.31 15.10 -3.47
N GLN A 65 6.43 15.60 -2.94
CA GLN A 65 7.11 14.97 -1.79
C GLN A 65 6.19 14.77 -0.57
N PRO A 66 5.32 15.74 -0.19
CA PRO A 66 4.36 15.51 0.89
C PRO A 66 3.33 14.42 0.59
N ALA A 67 2.84 14.33 -0.65
CA ALA A 67 1.89 13.29 -1.07
C ALA A 67 2.56 11.91 -1.04
N LEU A 68 3.83 11.82 -1.43
CA LEU A 68 4.63 10.61 -1.35
C LEU A 68 4.78 10.10 0.10
N VAL A 69 5.05 11.01 1.04
CA VAL A 69 5.10 10.68 2.47
C VAL A 69 3.75 10.15 2.96
N GLN A 70 2.63 10.70 2.49
CA GLN A 70 1.29 10.19 2.84
C GLN A 70 1.03 8.81 2.22
N LEU A 71 1.43 8.59 0.97
CA LEU A 71 1.33 7.29 0.31
C LEU A 71 2.05 6.22 1.14
N TRP A 72 3.26 6.50 1.62
CA TRP A 72 4.00 5.56 2.48
C TRP A 72 3.39 5.32 3.84
N ARG A 73 2.80 6.35 4.45
CA ARG A 73 2.04 6.15 5.69
C ARG A 73 0.86 5.23 5.48
N CYS A 74 0.17 5.33 4.34
CA CYS A 74 -0.93 4.43 4.00
C CYS A 74 -0.41 3.00 3.76
N SER A 75 0.65 2.83 2.97
CA SER A 75 1.29 1.52 2.71
C SER A 75 1.66 0.81 4.02
N LYS A 76 2.23 1.54 4.98
CA LYS A 76 2.64 0.98 6.28
C LYS A 76 1.47 0.40 7.09
N HIS A 77 0.28 0.99 7.01
CA HIS A 77 -0.90 0.40 7.64
C HIS A 77 -1.30 -0.90 6.96
N LEU A 78 -1.19 -0.98 5.63
CA LEU A 78 -1.51 -2.18 4.86
C LEU A 78 -0.53 -3.33 5.14
N GLU A 79 0.75 -3.04 5.39
CA GLU A 79 1.73 -4.06 5.80
C GLU A 79 1.29 -4.80 7.06
N ASP A 80 0.82 -4.05 8.07
CA ASP A 80 0.38 -4.59 9.35
C ASP A 80 -0.90 -5.46 9.23
N VAL A 81 -1.67 -5.32 8.14
CA VAL A 81 -2.92 -6.10 7.88
C VAL A 81 -2.90 -6.91 6.60
N VAL A 82 -1.73 -7.15 5.98
CA VAL A 82 -1.63 -7.81 4.67
C VAL A 82 -2.36 -9.16 4.60
N ARG A 83 -2.38 -9.92 5.71
CA ARG A 83 -3.06 -11.21 5.82
C ARG A 83 -4.57 -11.09 5.96
N ALA A 84 -5.04 -9.96 6.48
CA ALA A 84 -6.46 -9.68 6.61
C ALA A 84 -7.05 -9.14 5.31
N LEU A 85 -6.24 -8.56 4.42
CA LEU A 85 -6.69 -8.06 3.11
C LEU A 85 -7.37 -9.16 2.31
N ASP A 86 -8.43 -8.80 1.60
CA ASP A 86 -9.00 -9.69 0.60
C ASP A 86 -8.17 -9.67 -0.70
N LYS A 87 -8.48 -10.59 -1.60
CA LYS A 87 -7.75 -10.71 -2.86
C LYS A 87 -7.84 -9.44 -3.73
N PRO A 88 -9.03 -8.83 -3.95
CA PRO A 88 -9.13 -7.55 -4.65
C PRO A 88 -8.27 -6.43 -4.05
N GLN A 89 -8.23 -6.29 -2.73
CA GLN A 89 -7.43 -5.29 -2.03
C GLN A 89 -5.93 -5.52 -2.25
N ARG A 90 -5.46 -6.77 -2.14
CA ARG A 90 -4.06 -7.11 -2.44
C ARG A 90 -3.70 -6.79 -3.90
N GLN A 91 -4.58 -7.10 -4.85
CA GLN A 91 -4.36 -6.80 -6.26
C GLN A 91 -4.27 -5.28 -6.53
N ARG A 92 -5.15 -4.49 -5.91
CA ARG A 92 -5.08 -3.01 -5.97
C ARG A 92 -3.76 -2.49 -5.41
N TRP A 93 -3.33 -3.01 -4.26
CA TRP A 93 -2.06 -2.60 -3.66
C TRP A 93 -0.87 -2.94 -4.56
N VAL A 94 -0.81 -4.17 -5.09
CA VAL A 94 0.25 -4.58 -6.04
C VAL A 94 0.27 -3.65 -7.26
N SER A 95 -0.89 -3.36 -7.85
CA SER A 95 -0.99 -2.46 -9.01
C SER A 95 -0.43 -1.06 -8.71
N LEU A 96 -0.76 -0.50 -7.54
CA LEU A 96 -0.23 0.79 -7.10
C LEU A 96 1.30 0.74 -6.93
N LEU A 97 1.82 -0.26 -6.22
CA LEU A 97 3.26 -0.40 -5.99
C LEU A 97 4.05 -0.55 -7.30
N VAL A 98 3.51 -1.31 -8.27
CA VAL A 98 4.14 -1.46 -9.58
C VAL A 98 4.10 -0.14 -10.34
N ARG A 99 2.96 0.56 -10.40
CA ARG A 99 2.87 1.90 -11.03
C ARG A 99 3.90 2.87 -10.43
N VAL A 100 4.03 2.85 -9.11
CA VAL A 100 5.02 3.66 -8.38
C VAL A 100 6.44 3.30 -8.81
N LEU A 101 6.79 2.02 -8.85
CA LEU A 101 8.10 1.55 -9.29
C LEU A 101 8.43 1.94 -10.74
N LEU A 102 7.44 1.86 -11.63
CA LEU A 102 7.59 2.16 -13.06
C LEU A 102 7.75 3.66 -13.35
N SER A 103 7.14 4.54 -12.55
CA SER A 103 7.22 6.00 -12.75
C SER A 103 8.62 6.59 -12.52
N ARG A 104 9.56 5.82 -11.96
CA ARG A 104 10.96 6.22 -11.72
C ARG A 104 11.11 7.51 -10.88
N GLN A 105 10.16 7.78 -9.97
CA GLN A 105 10.23 8.94 -9.09
C GLN A 105 11.57 9.00 -8.33
N PRO A 106 12.37 10.08 -8.45
CA PRO A 106 13.75 10.13 -7.95
C PRO A 106 13.88 9.96 -6.43
N CYS A 107 12.85 10.35 -5.70
CA CYS A 107 12.80 10.37 -4.25
C CYS A 107 12.39 9.03 -3.60
N LEU A 108 12.23 7.97 -4.40
CA LEU A 108 11.83 6.66 -3.92
C LEU A 108 12.99 5.67 -3.91
N ASP A 109 13.18 5.02 -2.76
CA ASP A 109 14.03 3.84 -2.65
C ASP A 109 13.28 2.61 -3.20
N PRO A 110 13.69 2.04 -4.35
CA PRO A 110 13.06 0.85 -4.91
C PRO A 110 13.07 -0.36 -3.97
N LYS A 111 13.96 -0.40 -2.97
CA LYS A 111 14.03 -1.51 -2.01
C LYS A 111 12.80 -1.59 -1.11
N ILE A 112 12.23 -0.43 -0.75
CA ILE A 112 11.00 -0.37 0.06
C ILE A 112 9.85 -0.97 -0.74
N LEU A 113 9.64 -0.47 -1.97
CA LEU A 113 8.65 -0.99 -2.91
C LEU A 113 8.76 -2.51 -3.13
N ILE A 114 9.98 -3.00 -3.36
CA ILE A 114 10.21 -4.43 -3.59
C ILE A 114 9.94 -5.25 -2.32
N SER A 115 10.17 -4.69 -1.12
CA SER A 115 9.86 -5.36 0.14
C SER A 115 8.35 -5.53 0.32
N ASP A 116 7.56 -4.49 0.03
CA ASP A 116 6.09 -4.55 0.05
C ASP A 116 5.56 -5.54 -0.98
N LEU A 117 6.12 -5.55 -2.20
CA LEU A 117 5.76 -6.54 -3.22
C LEU A 117 6.07 -7.97 -2.75
N LYS A 118 7.22 -8.21 -2.09
CA LYS A 118 7.55 -9.54 -1.53
C LYS A 118 6.57 -9.97 -0.45
N LEU A 119 6.11 -9.03 0.38
CA LEU A 119 5.09 -9.29 1.40
C LEU A 119 3.80 -9.79 0.74
N LEU A 120 3.34 -9.10 -0.31
CA LEU A 120 2.13 -9.44 -1.06
C LEU A 120 2.23 -10.75 -1.82
N TRP A 121 3.39 -11.05 -2.41
CA TRP A 121 3.65 -12.33 -3.06
C TRP A 121 3.55 -13.51 -2.10
N ARG A 122 3.95 -13.33 -0.83
CA ARG A 122 3.86 -14.37 0.21
C ARG A 122 2.46 -14.51 0.81
N ALA A 123 1.59 -13.53 0.60
CA ALA A 123 0.25 -13.50 1.17
C ALA A 123 -0.80 -14.22 0.31
N ASP A 124 -0.48 -14.57 -0.94
CA ASP A 124 -1.34 -15.32 -1.85
C ASP A 124 -0.77 -16.71 -2.12
N ASP A 125 -1.63 -17.72 -2.24
CA ASP A 125 -1.23 -19.12 -2.50
C ASP A 125 -0.68 -19.32 -3.92
N ASP A 126 -1.21 -18.55 -4.88
CA ASP A 126 -0.78 -18.53 -6.28
C ASP A 126 -0.58 -17.07 -6.73
N PRO A 127 0.55 -16.44 -6.36
CA PRO A 127 0.79 -15.04 -6.66
C PRO A 127 1.02 -14.77 -8.15
N ARG A 128 1.57 -15.75 -8.90
CA ARG A 128 1.79 -15.62 -10.35
C ARG A 128 0.48 -15.51 -11.11
N ARG A 129 -0.51 -16.31 -10.72
CA ARG A 129 -1.86 -16.17 -11.28
C ARG A 129 -2.56 -14.93 -10.76
N SER A 130 -2.42 -14.62 -9.48
CA SER A 130 -3.15 -13.52 -8.84
C SER A 130 -2.66 -12.13 -9.27
N TYR A 131 -1.38 -12.02 -9.66
CA TYR A 131 -0.72 -10.77 -10.04
C TYR A 131 -0.11 -10.82 -11.44
N ALA A 132 -0.70 -11.60 -12.36
CA ALA A 132 -0.15 -11.85 -13.70
C ALA A 132 0.17 -10.56 -14.48
N GLU A 133 -0.70 -9.54 -14.41
CA GLU A 133 -0.47 -8.25 -15.06
C GLU A 133 0.73 -7.51 -14.46
N ALA A 134 0.80 -7.44 -13.13
CA ALA A 134 1.90 -6.82 -12.41
C ALA A 134 3.23 -7.54 -12.71
N GLU A 135 3.21 -8.87 -12.78
CA GLU A 135 4.36 -9.67 -13.20
C GLU A 135 4.81 -9.32 -14.63
N GLN A 136 3.87 -9.20 -15.58
CA GLN A 136 4.18 -8.80 -16.96
C GLN A 136 4.83 -7.42 -17.01
N GLN A 137 4.28 -6.45 -16.27
CA GLN A 137 4.81 -5.09 -16.16
C GLN A 137 6.22 -5.06 -15.55
N LEU A 138 6.45 -5.82 -14.48
CA LEU A 138 7.77 -5.94 -13.84
C LEU A 138 8.81 -6.58 -14.78
N ARG A 139 8.42 -7.60 -15.56
CA ARG A 139 9.30 -8.20 -16.58
C ARG A 139 9.65 -7.21 -17.68
N ALA A 140 8.71 -6.37 -18.11
CA ALA A 140 8.97 -5.31 -19.08
C ALA A 140 9.93 -4.25 -18.51
N TYR A 141 9.72 -3.84 -17.25
CA TYR A 141 10.61 -2.92 -16.54
C TYR A 141 12.05 -3.41 -16.51
N MET A 142 12.27 -4.68 -16.16
CA MET A 142 13.59 -5.29 -16.09
C MET A 142 14.38 -5.15 -17.39
N LYS A 143 13.73 -5.28 -18.56
CA LYS A 143 14.40 -5.12 -19.87
C LYS A 143 14.97 -3.71 -20.09
N SER A 144 14.46 -2.71 -19.37
CA SER A 144 14.84 -1.29 -19.50
C SER A 144 15.58 -0.72 -18.28
N ALA A 145 15.75 -1.51 -17.21
CA ALA A 145 16.33 -1.07 -15.94
C ALA A 145 17.85 -1.31 -15.88
N SER A 146 18.56 -0.53 -15.06
CA SER A 146 19.98 -0.77 -14.77
C SER A 146 20.20 -2.11 -14.04
N LYS A 147 21.38 -2.72 -14.19
CA LYS A 147 21.72 -4.03 -13.62
C LYS A 147 21.42 -4.14 -12.12
N ASP A 148 21.67 -3.09 -11.35
CA ASP A 148 21.44 -3.08 -9.90
C ASP A 148 19.95 -3.20 -9.54
N ARG A 149 19.05 -2.58 -10.33
CA ARG A 149 17.59 -2.67 -10.10
C ARG A 149 16.99 -3.97 -10.62
N GLN A 150 17.64 -4.62 -11.58
CA GLN A 150 17.20 -5.91 -12.11
C GLN A 150 17.29 -7.03 -11.05
N GLY A 151 18.36 -7.05 -10.24
CA GLY A 151 18.60 -8.15 -9.29
C GLY A 151 17.49 -8.33 -8.26
N ASP A 152 16.93 -7.23 -7.74
CA ASP A 152 15.89 -7.28 -6.71
C ASP A 152 14.51 -7.66 -7.28
N VAL A 153 14.19 -7.24 -8.52
CA VAL A 153 12.95 -7.63 -9.21
C VAL A 153 13.02 -9.09 -9.67
N VAL A 154 14.18 -9.58 -10.12
CA VAL A 154 14.38 -11.02 -10.42
C VAL A 154 14.07 -11.88 -9.19
N ARG A 155 14.61 -11.51 -8.03
CA ARG A 155 14.38 -12.26 -6.79
C ARG A 155 12.91 -12.27 -6.39
N LEU A 156 12.15 -11.20 -6.64
CA LEU A 156 10.70 -11.17 -6.42
C LEU A 156 9.97 -12.18 -7.33
N LEU A 157 10.30 -12.18 -8.63
CA LEU A 157 9.60 -13.01 -9.62
C LEU A 157 9.97 -14.51 -9.59
N CYS A 158 11.09 -14.86 -8.93
CA CYS A 158 11.53 -16.25 -8.77
C CYS A 158 11.00 -16.93 -7.51
N CYS A 159 10.37 -16.18 -6.58
CA CYS A 159 9.60 -16.74 -5.48
C CYS A 159 8.24 -17.29 -5.97
#